data_AF-A0A954FYL0-F1
#
_entry.id   AF-A0A954FYL0-F1
#
_cell.length_a   1.000
_cell.length_b   1.000
_cell.length_c   1.000
_cell.angle_alpha   90.00
_cell.angle_beta   90.00
_cell.angle_gamma   90.00
#
_symmetry.space_group_name_H-M   'P 1'
#
loop_
_entity.id
_entity.type
_entity.pdbx_description
1 polymer ?
#
loop_
_entity_poly.entity_id
_entity_poly.type
_entity_poly.pdbx_seq_one_letter_code
_entity_poly.pdbx_strand_id
1 'polypeptide(L)'
;MKKSNFEKSERYYAEHYEIIFKEAFEAEGKVYLQDHDNGSLRLCRFCGKRAPEVSFKNTAHAVPEFLGNRRILSLNECDGCNHFLANQYEDHLGRWSIIDRAIFRIQNKSKKPKYKDFDNLIRIESGEYNLNIRVVDSELTHELIKAGEPYKFKKNIEITSQSFIPIRAAMTLIKMACSLCPVSELNQCQPAINWLMNPKQYRVSKYPVLKTFTPGDINN
;
A
#
# COMPACT_ATOMS: atom_id res chain seq x y z
N MET A 1 -4.34 -4.93 -18.72
CA MET A 1 -3.63 -3.87 -19.50
C MET A 1 -2.87 -4.56 -20.62
N LYS A 2 -2.92 -4.09 -21.89
CA LYS A 2 -2.10 -4.70 -22.96
C LYS A 2 -0.62 -4.50 -22.60
N LYS A 3 0.19 -5.55 -22.69
CA LYS A 3 1.63 -5.57 -22.34
C LYS A 3 2.40 -4.35 -22.89
N SER A 4 2.02 -3.90 -24.09
CA SER A 4 2.59 -2.74 -24.79
C SER A 4 2.40 -1.37 -24.12
N ASN A 5 1.40 -1.18 -23.25
CA ASN A 5 1.23 0.10 -22.54
C ASN A 5 2.14 0.20 -21.32
N PHE A 6 2.43 -0.93 -20.66
CA PHE A 6 3.32 -0.95 -19.51
C PHE A 6 4.76 -0.61 -19.91
N GLU A 7 5.28 -1.28 -20.92
CA GLU A 7 6.64 -1.06 -21.44
C GLU A 7 6.83 0.39 -21.90
N LYS A 8 5.79 1.00 -22.50
CA LYS A 8 5.80 2.42 -22.86
C LYS A 8 5.88 3.35 -21.64
N SER A 9 5.09 3.08 -20.60
CA SER A 9 5.12 3.88 -19.36
C SER A 9 6.44 3.70 -18.62
N GLU A 10 6.94 2.47 -18.50
CA GLU A 10 8.23 2.18 -17.88
C GLU A 10 9.36 2.92 -18.58
N ARG A 11 9.41 2.84 -19.93
CA ARG A 11 10.39 3.57 -20.72
C ARG A 11 10.27 5.08 -20.54
N TYR A 12 9.05 5.63 -20.56
CA TYR A 12 8.84 7.06 -20.34
C TYR A 12 9.42 7.51 -18.99
N TYR A 13 9.17 6.80 -17.90
CA TYR A 13 9.72 7.14 -16.60
C TYR A 13 11.25 6.97 -16.55
N ALA A 14 11.78 5.91 -17.16
CA ALA A 14 13.22 5.68 -17.22
C ALA A 14 13.98 6.76 -18.02
N GLU A 15 13.36 7.31 -19.06
CA GLU A 15 13.97 8.33 -19.93
C GLU A 15 13.81 9.77 -19.42
N HIS A 16 12.75 10.05 -18.66
CA HIS A 16 12.37 11.43 -18.30
C HIS A 16 12.46 11.75 -16.81
N TYR A 17 12.76 10.76 -15.95
CA TYR A 17 12.83 10.94 -14.50
C TYR A 17 14.07 10.30 -13.92
N GLU A 18 14.64 10.97 -12.91
CA GLU A 18 15.72 10.43 -12.10
C GLU A 18 15.16 9.60 -10.94
N ILE A 19 15.80 8.48 -10.64
CA ILE A 19 15.47 7.64 -9.49
C ILE A 19 16.22 8.17 -8.28
N ILE A 20 15.53 8.94 -7.43
CA ILE A 20 16.10 9.52 -6.20
C ILE A 20 16.12 8.55 -5.01
N PHE A 21 15.33 7.46 -5.07
CA PHE A 21 15.27 6.43 -4.03
C PHE A 21 14.82 5.10 -4.64
N LYS A 22 15.51 4.00 -4.31
CA LYS A 22 15.14 2.65 -4.74
C LYS A 22 15.55 1.62 -3.70
N GLU A 23 14.58 0.92 -3.15
CA GLU A 23 14.80 -0.16 -2.20
C GLU A 23 13.84 -1.33 -2.48
N ALA A 24 14.35 -2.55 -2.34
CA ALA A 24 13.54 -3.77 -2.46
C ALA A 24 12.97 -4.14 -1.08
N PHE A 25 11.67 -4.46 -1.00
CA PHE A 25 11.01 -4.84 0.26
C PHE A 25 11.45 -6.21 0.80
N GLU A 26 12.06 -7.06 -0.03
CA GLU A 26 12.43 -8.44 0.31
C GLU A 26 13.91 -8.61 0.64
N ALA A 27 14.73 -7.57 0.47
CA ALA A 27 16.15 -7.67 0.78
C ALA A 27 16.41 -7.81 2.30
N GLU A 28 17.64 -8.18 2.67
CA GLU A 28 18.06 -8.40 4.05
C GLU A 28 18.47 -7.11 4.78
N GLY A 29 18.08 -6.98 6.04
CA GLY A 29 18.37 -5.81 6.89
C GLY A 29 17.23 -4.78 7.00
N LYS A 30 17.44 -3.73 7.78
CA LYS A 30 16.54 -2.58 7.91
C LYS A 30 17.18 -1.34 7.30
N VAL A 31 16.37 -0.52 6.64
CA VAL A 31 16.75 0.79 6.11
C VAL A 31 16.13 1.84 7.01
N TYR A 32 16.97 2.65 7.65
CA TYR A 32 16.52 3.74 8.52
C TYR A 32 16.66 5.07 7.79
N LEU A 33 15.54 5.71 7.51
CA LEU A 33 15.52 7.06 6.94
C LEU A 33 15.71 8.07 8.08
N GLN A 34 16.83 8.77 8.05
CA GLN A 34 17.29 9.65 9.10
C GLN A 34 17.88 10.93 8.49
N ASP A 35 17.27 12.07 8.80
CA ASP A 35 17.68 13.40 8.29
C ASP A 35 18.66 14.12 9.23
N HIS A 36 18.90 13.55 10.40
CA HIS A 36 19.59 14.18 11.50
C HIS A 36 20.84 13.37 11.86
N ASP A 37 22.01 13.99 11.92
CA ASP A 37 23.22 13.36 12.43
C ASP A 37 23.15 13.15 13.96
N ASN A 38 24.00 12.27 14.48
CA ASN A 38 24.16 12.06 15.92
C ASN A 38 24.55 13.37 16.61
N GLY A 39 23.60 13.95 17.35
CA GLY A 39 23.76 15.23 18.07
C GLY A 39 22.97 16.40 17.48
N SER A 40 22.40 16.26 16.29
CA SER A 40 21.51 17.28 15.71
C SER A 40 20.06 17.12 16.17
N LEU A 41 19.29 18.21 16.07
CA LEU A 41 17.91 18.25 16.53
C LEU A 41 17.00 17.49 15.56
N ARG A 42 16.56 16.30 16.00
CA ARG A 42 15.56 15.49 15.30
C ARG A 42 14.23 16.24 15.16
N LEU A 43 13.89 16.62 13.93
CA LEU A 43 12.62 17.26 13.57
C LEU A 43 11.71 16.25 12.86
N CYS A 44 10.42 16.30 13.15
CA CYS A 44 9.42 15.54 12.40
C CYS A 44 9.21 16.19 11.03
N ARG A 45 9.37 15.42 9.94
CA ARG A 45 9.11 15.87 8.56
C ARG A 45 7.71 16.45 8.35
N PHE A 46 6.74 15.93 9.10
CA PHE A 46 5.34 16.26 8.86
C PHE A 46 4.88 17.50 9.63
N CYS A 47 5.14 17.56 10.95
CA CYS A 47 4.70 18.67 11.77
C CYS A 47 5.79 19.71 12.07
N GLY A 48 7.04 19.45 11.71
CA GLY A 48 8.18 20.33 11.99
C GLY A 48 8.59 20.41 13.46
N LYS A 49 7.92 19.68 14.36
CA LYS A 49 8.20 19.71 15.81
C LYS A 49 9.31 18.74 16.20
N ARG A 50 9.90 18.99 17.37
CA ARG A 50 10.95 18.17 18.00
C ARG A 50 10.60 17.81 19.44
N ALA A 51 11.42 16.96 20.07
CA ALA A 51 11.32 16.75 21.51
C ALA A 51 11.58 18.06 22.29
N PRO A 52 10.88 18.31 23.42
CA PRO A 52 9.90 17.44 24.07
C PRO A 52 8.45 17.59 23.57
N GLU A 53 8.15 18.49 22.63
CA GLU A 53 6.77 18.72 22.14
C GLU A 53 6.17 17.49 21.47
N VAL A 54 7.01 16.65 20.86
CA VAL A 54 6.64 15.37 20.28
C VAL A 54 7.61 14.28 20.73
N SER A 55 7.16 13.03 20.65
CA SER A 55 7.98 11.85 20.92
C SER A 55 8.16 11.03 19.65
N PHE A 56 9.20 10.20 19.66
CA PHE A 56 9.57 9.34 18.54
C PHE A 56 9.89 7.93 19.05
N LYS A 57 9.00 7.39 19.89
CA LYS A 57 9.14 6.09 20.53
C LYS A 57 8.63 4.97 19.63
N ASN A 58 7.67 5.27 18.75
CA ASN A 58 7.09 4.30 17.84
C ASN A 58 7.99 4.07 16.64
N THR A 59 7.94 2.84 16.12
CA THR A 59 8.53 2.52 14.82
C THR A 59 7.58 3.00 13.72
N ALA A 60 7.90 4.12 13.09
CA ALA A 60 7.17 4.60 11.93
C ALA A 60 7.66 3.90 10.66
N HIS A 61 6.75 3.46 9.81
CA HIS A 61 7.09 2.85 8.52
C HIS A 61 6.95 3.90 7.41
N ALA A 62 8.01 4.10 6.62
CA ALA A 62 7.97 5.06 5.51
C ALA A 62 6.96 4.62 4.42
N VAL A 63 6.85 3.31 4.23
CA VAL A 63 5.83 2.64 3.41
C VAL A 63 4.97 1.77 4.34
N PRO A 64 3.62 1.77 4.25
CA PRO A 64 2.78 0.98 5.12
C PRO A 64 3.16 -0.51 5.12
N GLU A 65 3.21 -1.12 6.31
CA GLU A 65 3.62 -2.52 6.47
C GLU A 65 2.74 -3.48 5.67
N PHE A 66 1.45 -3.17 5.54
CA PHE A 66 0.51 -4.00 4.81
C PHE A 66 0.80 -4.11 3.30
N LEU A 67 1.65 -3.26 2.74
CA LEU A 67 2.13 -3.39 1.36
C LEU A 67 3.31 -4.36 1.24
N GLY A 68 3.69 -5.02 2.34
CA GLY A 68 4.85 -5.90 2.42
C GLY A 68 6.12 -5.22 2.94
N ASN A 69 6.08 -3.93 3.29
CA ASN A 69 7.26 -3.23 3.81
C ASN A 69 7.53 -3.55 5.29
N ARG A 70 8.56 -4.37 5.55
CA ARG A 70 9.02 -4.65 6.93
C ARG A 70 10.31 -3.91 7.31
N ARG A 71 10.90 -3.16 6.39
CA ARG A 71 12.31 -2.77 6.50
C ARG A 71 12.60 -1.29 6.35
N ILE A 72 11.81 -0.55 5.57
CA ILE A 72 12.03 0.88 5.35
C ILE A 72 11.30 1.62 6.47
N LEU A 73 12.07 2.03 7.47
CA LEU A 73 11.61 2.66 8.69
C LEU A 73 11.98 4.14 8.67
N SER A 74 11.08 4.99 9.16
CA SER A 74 11.31 6.42 9.25
C SER A 74 11.70 6.78 10.68
N LEU A 75 12.89 7.35 10.85
CA LEU A 75 13.27 8.07 12.05
C LEU A 75 12.86 9.54 11.97
N ASN A 76 12.24 9.97 10.88
CA ASN A 76 11.89 11.37 10.65
C ASN A 76 10.39 11.67 10.93
N GLU A 77 9.65 10.74 11.53
CA GLU A 77 8.21 10.84 11.78
C GLU A 77 7.92 10.65 13.27
N CYS A 78 7.27 11.64 13.89
CA CYS A 78 6.93 11.57 15.32
C CYS A 78 5.68 10.70 15.57
N ASP A 79 5.51 10.27 16.82
CA ASP A 79 4.45 9.33 17.22
C ASP A 79 3.05 9.86 16.90
N GLY A 80 2.83 11.18 17.07
CA GLY A 80 1.56 11.83 16.77
C GLY A 80 1.24 11.88 15.26
N CYS A 81 2.23 12.20 14.43
CA CYS A 81 2.08 12.18 12.97
C CYS A 81 1.89 10.76 12.45
N ASN A 82 2.68 9.80 12.94
CA ASN A 82 2.55 8.38 12.60
C ASN A 82 1.12 7.87 12.87
N HIS A 83 0.58 8.16 14.05
CA HIS A 83 -0.78 7.77 14.40
C HIS A 83 -1.84 8.48 13.53
N PHE A 84 -1.70 9.80 13.32
CA PHE A 84 -2.61 10.59 12.50
C PHE A 84 -2.65 10.09 11.05
N LEU A 85 -1.50 9.94 10.40
CA LEU A 85 -1.39 9.54 9.00
C LEU A 85 -1.88 8.11 8.77
N ALA A 86 -1.58 7.20 9.71
CA ALA A 86 -2.08 5.83 9.68
C ALA A 86 -3.61 5.77 9.70
N ASN A 87 -4.23 6.48 10.65
CA ASN A 87 -5.70 6.47 10.81
C ASN A 87 -6.42 7.25 9.71
N GLN A 88 -5.87 8.39 9.29
CA GLN A 88 -6.56 9.25 8.34
C GLN A 88 -6.41 8.78 6.90
N TYR A 89 -5.29 8.16 6.54
CA TYR A 89 -4.96 7.85 5.15
C TYR A 89 -4.67 6.37 4.94
N GLU A 90 -3.70 5.79 5.66
CA GLU A 90 -3.23 4.42 5.39
C GLU A 90 -4.33 3.37 5.51
N ASP A 91 -5.26 3.53 6.45
CA ASP A 91 -6.46 2.68 6.59
C ASP A 91 -7.31 2.65 5.30
N HIS A 92 -7.48 3.79 4.62
CA HIS A 92 -8.24 3.86 3.36
C HIS A 92 -7.54 3.10 2.23
N LEU A 93 -6.21 3.25 2.13
CA LEU A 93 -5.43 2.47 1.15
C LEU A 93 -5.47 0.97 1.49
N GLY A 94 -5.44 0.62 2.77
CA GLY A 94 -5.54 -0.76 3.24
C GLY A 94 -6.88 -1.41 2.91
N ARG A 95 -7.99 -0.65 3.00
CA ARG A 95 -9.33 -1.08 2.62
C ARG A 95 -9.51 -1.20 1.11
N TRP A 96 -8.95 -0.28 0.34
CA TRP A 96 -8.96 -0.33 -1.13
C TRP A 96 -8.19 -1.55 -1.66
N SER A 97 -6.99 -1.79 -1.13
CA SER A 97 -6.08 -2.86 -1.60
C SER A 97 -6.37 -4.24 -0.99
N ILE A 98 -7.42 -4.40 -0.16
CA ILE A 98 -7.64 -5.63 0.61
C ILE A 98 -7.76 -6.89 -0.26
N ILE A 99 -8.41 -6.79 -1.42
CA ILE A 99 -8.65 -7.91 -2.35
C ILE A 99 -7.30 -8.38 -2.91
N ASP A 100 -6.53 -7.45 -3.48
CA ASP A 100 -5.21 -7.74 -4.03
C ASP A 100 -4.31 -8.37 -2.97
N ARG A 101 -4.24 -7.77 -1.77
CA ARG A 101 -3.43 -8.32 -0.68
C ARG A 101 -3.88 -9.73 -0.28
N ALA A 102 -5.18 -10.02 -0.27
CA ALA A 102 -5.72 -11.34 0.05
C ALA A 102 -5.35 -12.39 -1.00
N ILE A 103 -5.48 -12.05 -2.29
CA ILE A 103 -5.09 -12.91 -3.41
C ILE A 103 -3.58 -13.17 -3.38
N PHE A 104 -2.80 -12.12 -3.14
CA PHE A 104 -1.34 -12.15 -3.18
C PHE A 104 -0.70 -12.57 -1.85
N ARG A 105 -1.52 -12.84 -0.84
CA ARG A 105 -1.09 -13.34 0.46
C ARG A 105 -0.05 -12.44 1.15
N ILE A 106 -0.12 -11.13 0.90
CA ILE A 106 0.81 -10.13 1.44
C ILE A 106 0.60 -10.01 2.95
N GLN A 107 1.52 -10.55 3.73
CA GLN A 107 1.41 -10.60 5.18
C GLN A 107 1.53 -9.22 5.82
N ASN A 108 0.64 -8.93 6.77
CA ASN A 108 0.74 -7.78 7.66
C ASN A 108 1.06 -8.28 9.07
N LYS A 109 2.24 -7.94 9.61
CA LYS A 109 2.81 -8.59 10.80
C LYS A 109 2.77 -10.12 10.63
N SER A 110 2.28 -10.83 11.64
CA SER A 110 2.07 -12.28 11.63
C SER A 110 0.73 -12.72 11.02
N LYS A 111 -0.11 -11.80 10.52
CA LYS A 111 -1.46 -12.13 10.03
C LYS A 111 -1.52 -12.07 8.50
N LYS A 112 -2.05 -13.14 7.90
CA LYS A 112 -2.38 -13.17 6.47
C LYS A 112 -3.68 -12.40 6.22
N PRO A 113 -3.77 -11.58 5.16
CA PRO A 113 -4.95 -10.82 4.82
C PRO A 113 -6.11 -11.75 4.43
N LYS A 114 -7.32 -11.28 4.71
CA LYS A 114 -8.57 -11.97 4.40
C LYS A 114 -9.58 -10.97 3.87
N TYR A 115 -10.21 -11.34 2.77
CA TYR A 115 -11.33 -10.61 2.19
C TYR A 115 -12.62 -11.41 2.34
N LYS A 116 -13.69 -10.68 2.63
CA LYS A 116 -15.07 -11.15 2.69
C LYS A 116 -15.92 -10.01 2.14
N ASP A 117 -16.74 -10.29 1.15
CA ASP A 117 -17.75 -9.34 0.68
C ASP A 117 -18.87 -9.16 1.73
N PHE A 118 -19.76 -8.19 1.50
CA PHE A 118 -20.83 -7.89 2.45
C PHE A 118 -21.84 -9.03 2.58
N ASP A 119 -22.19 -9.66 1.47
CA ASP A 119 -23.19 -10.74 1.41
C ASP A 119 -22.59 -12.12 1.70
N ASN A 120 -21.28 -12.20 1.93
CA ASN A 120 -20.54 -13.43 2.19
C ASN A 120 -20.59 -14.45 1.04
N LEU A 121 -20.88 -13.98 -0.18
CA LEU A 121 -20.85 -14.79 -1.39
C LEU A 121 -19.42 -15.08 -1.82
N ILE A 122 -18.48 -14.21 -1.47
CA ILE A 122 -17.08 -14.30 -1.87
C ILE A 122 -16.18 -14.17 -0.66
N ARG A 123 -15.27 -15.13 -0.52
CA ARG A 123 -14.23 -15.10 0.50
C ARG A 123 -12.90 -15.50 -0.09
N ILE A 124 -11.89 -14.69 0.21
CA ILE A 124 -10.50 -14.94 -0.18
C ILE A 124 -9.67 -14.96 1.08
N GLU A 125 -9.02 -16.08 1.35
CA GLU A 125 -8.12 -16.20 2.49
C GLU A 125 -6.95 -17.14 2.18
N SER A 126 -5.82 -16.86 2.82
CA SER A 126 -4.67 -17.73 2.72
C SER A 126 -4.81 -18.94 3.65
N GLY A 127 -4.69 -20.15 3.10
CA GLY A 127 -4.43 -21.35 3.88
C GLY A 127 -2.96 -21.44 4.30
N GLU A 128 -2.55 -22.61 4.81
CA GLU A 128 -1.16 -22.85 5.20
C GLU A 128 -0.24 -22.78 3.98
N TYR A 129 -0.57 -23.55 2.94
CA TYR A 129 0.20 -23.68 1.70
C TYR A 129 -0.56 -23.16 0.45
N ASN A 130 -1.87 -22.93 0.55
CA ASN A 130 -2.72 -22.63 -0.60
C ASN A 130 -3.48 -21.30 -0.47
N LEU A 131 -4.06 -20.82 -1.57
CA LEU A 131 -5.04 -19.74 -1.59
C LEU A 131 -6.45 -20.36 -1.63
N ASN A 132 -7.31 -19.99 -0.68
CA ASN A 132 -8.70 -20.44 -0.65
C ASN A 132 -9.59 -19.32 -1.19
N ILE A 133 -10.27 -19.58 -2.31
CA ILE A 133 -11.30 -18.72 -2.88
C ILE A 133 -12.63 -19.47 -2.80
N ARG A 134 -13.54 -19.00 -1.95
CA ARG A 134 -14.92 -19.51 -1.90
C ARG A 134 -15.82 -18.56 -2.66
N VAL A 135 -16.61 -19.11 -3.58
CA VAL A 135 -17.67 -18.42 -4.32
C VAL A 135 -18.97 -19.19 -4.13
N VAL A 136 -20.01 -18.50 -3.65
CA VAL A 136 -21.37 -19.06 -3.52
C VAL A 136 -22.15 -18.66 -4.77
N ASP A 137 -22.26 -19.58 -5.72
CA ASP A 137 -23.00 -19.41 -6.97
C ASP A 137 -23.68 -20.75 -7.31
N SER A 138 -25.01 -20.80 -7.17
CA SER A 138 -25.79 -22.02 -7.36
C SER A 138 -25.80 -22.48 -8.81
N GLU A 139 -25.83 -21.55 -9.77
CA GLU A 139 -25.80 -21.87 -11.21
C GLU A 139 -24.47 -22.51 -11.56
N LEU A 140 -23.37 -21.87 -11.14
CA LEU A 140 -22.03 -22.40 -11.35
C LEU A 140 -21.89 -23.78 -10.70
N THR A 141 -22.40 -23.96 -9.47
CA THR A 141 -22.33 -25.26 -8.78
C THR A 141 -23.01 -26.37 -9.60
N HIS A 142 -24.18 -26.10 -10.18
CA HIS A 142 -24.88 -27.07 -11.03
C HIS A 142 -24.13 -27.36 -12.34
N GLU A 143 -23.52 -26.34 -12.96
CA GLU A 143 -22.68 -26.54 -14.16
C GLU A 143 -21.47 -27.43 -13.87
N LEU A 144 -20.78 -27.20 -12.74
CA LEU A 144 -19.59 -27.95 -12.36
C LEU A 144 -19.88 -29.42 -12.04
N ILE A 145 -21.00 -29.71 -11.36
CA ILE A 145 -21.43 -31.09 -11.08
C ILE A 145 -21.66 -31.86 -12.39
N LYS A 146 -22.21 -31.21 -13.42
CA LYS A 146 -22.48 -31.85 -14.72
C LYS A 146 -21.21 -32.06 -15.56
N ALA A 147 -20.22 -31.17 -15.44
CA ALA A 147 -19.03 -31.20 -16.28
C ALA A 147 -18.12 -32.41 -16.02
N GLY A 148 -18.12 -32.95 -14.79
CA GLY A 148 -17.16 -33.96 -14.36
C GLY A 148 -15.74 -33.41 -14.22
N GLU A 149 -14.89 -34.03 -13.40
CA GLU A 149 -13.52 -33.55 -13.15
C GLU A 149 -12.50 -34.12 -14.16
N PRO A 150 -11.48 -33.34 -14.60
CA PRO A 150 -11.24 -31.94 -14.30
C PRO A 150 -12.04 -31.00 -15.23
N TYR A 151 -12.52 -29.89 -14.67
CA TYR A 151 -13.24 -28.86 -15.41
C TYR A 151 -12.50 -27.52 -15.43
N LYS A 152 -12.83 -26.69 -16.41
CA LYS A 152 -12.35 -25.31 -16.51
C LYS A 152 -13.55 -24.40 -16.75
N PHE A 153 -13.67 -23.37 -15.93
CA PHE A 153 -14.72 -22.36 -16.07
C PHE A 153 -14.11 -20.96 -16.08
N LYS A 154 -14.89 -19.99 -16.55
CA LYS A 154 -14.57 -18.57 -16.45
C LYS A 154 -15.83 -17.85 -16.04
N LYS A 155 -15.82 -17.22 -14.86
CA LYS A 155 -16.90 -16.37 -14.37
C LYS A 155 -16.35 -14.96 -14.22
N ASN A 156 -17.09 -13.98 -14.74
CA ASN A 156 -16.87 -12.58 -14.38
C ASN A 156 -17.59 -12.33 -13.07
N ILE A 157 -16.85 -11.94 -12.05
CA ILE A 157 -17.39 -11.66 -10.72
C ILE A 157 -17.12 -10.19 -10.42
N GLU A 158 -18.17 -9.44 -10.12
CA GLU A 158 -18.05 -8.08 -9.64
C GLU A 158 -17.75 -8.12 -8.14
N ILE A 159 -16.60 -7.57 -7.75
CA ILE A 159 -16.15 -7.54 -6.35
C ILE A 159 -15.90 -6.11 -5.93
N THR A 160 -16.43 -5.74 -4.77
CA THR A 160 -16.23 -4.42 -4.17
C THR A 160 -15.26 -4.51 -3.01
N SER A 161 -14.30 -3.60 -2.94
CA SER A 161 -13.42 -3.47 -1.77
C SER A 161 -14.23 -3.05 -0.52
N GLN A 162 -13.58 -3.01 0.64
CA GLN A 162 -14.16 -2.40 1.83
C GLN A 162 -14.37 -0.89 1.63
N SER A 163 -15.30 -0.28 2.36
CA SER A 163 -15.61 1.16 2.26
C SER A 163 -14.39 2.04 2.57
N PHE A 164 -14.01 2.87 1.61
CA PHE A 164 -12.87 3.78 1.70
C PHE A 164 -13.16 5.09 0.96
N ILE A 165 -12.35 6.11 1.23
CA ILE A 165 -12.40 7.39 0.54
C ILE A 165 -11.21 7.45 -0.44
N PRO A 166 -11.44 7.49 -1.77
CA PRO A 166 -10.36 7.40 -2.77
C PRO A 166 -9.24 8.43 -2.61
N ILE A 167 -9.59 9.68 -2.32
CA ILE A 167 -8.59 10.74 -2.11
C ILE A 167 -7.69 10.44 -0.91
N ARG A 168 -8.22 9.81 0.16
CA ARG A 168 -7.43 9.46 1.35
C ARG A 168 -6.49 8.28 1.07
N ALA A 169 -6.92 7.32 0.27
CA ALA A 169 -6.04 6.24 -0.20
C ALA A 169 -4.89 6.80 -1.06
N ALA A 170 -5.18 7.75 -1.96
CA ALA A 170 -4.17 8.43 -2.76
C ALA A 170 -3.19 9.26 -1.89
N MET A 171 -3.67 9.90 -0.82
CA MET A 171 -2.83 10.63 0.12
C MET A 171 -1.81 9.73 0.83
N THR A 172 -2.09 8.44 1.03
CA THR A 172 -1.08 7.48 1.49
C THR A 172 0.09 7.36 0.51
N LEU A 173 -0.16 7.35 -0.80
CA LEU A 173 0.91 7.32 -1.80
C LEU A 173 1.81 8.54 -1.71
N ILE A 174 1.21 9.72 -1.47
CA ILE A 174 1.94 10.97 -1.27
C ILE A 174 2.73 10.94 0.04
N LYS A 175 2.15 10.41 1.13
CA LYS A 175 2.86 10.21 2.41
C LYS A 175 4.11 9.35 2.23
N MET A 176 4.01 8.27 1.45
CA MET A 176 5.16 7.43 1.12
C MET A 176 6.23 8.23 0.38
N ALA A 177 5.86 8.97 -0.67
CA ALA A 177 6.80 9.80 -1.41
C ALA A 177 7.51 10.83 -0.51
N CYS A 178 6.78 11.55 0.35
CA CYS A 178 7.37 12.50 1.31
C CYS A 178 8.28 11.83 2.34
N SER A 179 8.01 10.56 2.68
CA SER A 179 8.84 9.79 3.62
C SER A 179 10.12 9.27 2.98
N LEU A 180 10.06 8.86 1.71
CA LEU A 180 11.20 8.30 0.96
C LEU A 180 12.10 9.39 0.35
N CYS A 181 11.56 10.59 0.15
CA CYS A 181 12.29 11.71 -0.42
C CYS A 181 13.59 11.99 0.37
N PRO A 182 14.76 12.14 -0.30
CA PRO A 182 15.98 12.59 0.36
C PRO A 182 15.79 13.96 1.02
N VAL A 183 16.51 14.21 2.12
CA VAL A 183 16.38 15.48 2.86
C VAL A 183 16.71 16.70 1.99
N SER A 184 17.65 16.57 1.04
CA SER A 184 18.01 17.63 0.08
C SER A 184 16.84 18.09 -0.79
N GLU A 185 15.89 17.19 -1.05
CA GLU A 185 14.73 17.42 -1.92
C GLU A 185 13.43 17.67 -1.14
N LEU A 186 13.47 17.58 0.21
CA LEU A 186 12.29 17.67 1.06
C LEU A 186 11.52 18.99 0.90
N ASN A 187 12.24 20.09 0.63
CA ASN A 187 11.63 21.40 0.36
C ASN A 187 10.65 21.35 -0.83
N GLN A 188 10.95 20.54 -1.86
CA GLN A 188 10.06 20.36 -3.00
C GLN A 188 8.77 19.61 -2.61
N CYS A 189 8.84 18.76 -1.58
CA CYS A 189 7.69 18.04 -1.02
C CYS A 189 6.88 18.85 -0.01
N GLN A 190 7.34 20.04 0.43
CA GLN A 190 6.66 20.81 1.47
C GLN A 190 5.20 21.15 1.15
N PRO A 191 4.81 21.50 -0.10
CA PRO A 191 3.40 21.69 -0.44
C PRO A 191 2.55 20.43 -0.22
N ALA A 192 3.11 19.26 -0.53
CA ALA A 192 2.44 17.98 -0.31
C ALA A 192 2.33 17.64 1.18
N ILE A 193 3.38 17.88 1.97
CA ILE A 193 3.36 17.72 3.43
C ILE A 193 2.30 18.63 4.06
N ASN A 194 2.26 19.90 3.65
CA ASN A 194 1.26 20.86 4.13
C ASN A 194 -0.16 20.39 3.82
N TRP A 195 -0.38 19.80 2.64
CA TRP A 195 -1.67 19.24 2.25
C TRP A 195 -2.05 17.99 3.07
N LEU A 196 -1.08 17.11 3.36
CA LEU A 196 -1.29 15.95 4.24
C LEU A 196 -1.66 16.37 5.67
N MET A 197 -1.06 17.43 6.19
CA MET A 197 -1.29 17.85 7.58
C MET A 197 -2.48 18.78 7.75
N ASN A 198 -2.82 19.55 6.72
CA ASN A 198 -3.93 20.50 6.73
C ASN A 198 -4.79 20.31 5.47
N PRO A 199 -5.50 19.18 5.34
CA PRO A 199 -6.26 18.87 4.15
C PRO A 199 -7.41 19.87 3.97
N LYS A 200 -7.30 20.74 2.97
CA LYS A 200 -8.47 21.42 2.40
C LYS A 200 -9.30 20.38 1.64
N GLN A 201 -10.63 20.52 1.66
CA GLN A 201 -11.50 19.64 0.89
C GLN A 201 -11.24 19.83 -0.61
N TYR A 202 -10.54 18.88 -1.23
CA TYR A 202 -10.43 18.78 -2.68
C TYR A 202 -11.19 17.54 -3.15
N ARG A 203 -12.05 17.73 -4.15
CA ARG A 203 -12.63 16.61 -4.92
C ARG A 203 -11.69 16.31 -6.07
N VAL A 204 -10.82 15.31 -5.91
CA VAL A 204 -10.10 14.74 -7.05
C VAL A 204 -10.93 13.59 -7.59
N SER A 205 -11.45 13.74 -8.80
CA SER A 205 -12.43 12.80 -9.38
C SER A 205 -11.81 11.72 -10.25
N LYS A 206 -10.52 11.80 -10.60
CA LYS A 206 -9.87 10.85 -11.50
C LYS A 206 -8.37 10.74 -11.18
N TYR A 207 -7.94 9.58 -10.69
CA TYR A 207 -6.52 9.19 -10.71
C TYR A 207 -6.35 8.11 -11.77
N PRO A 208 -5.55 8.33 -12.83
CA PRO A 208 -5.19 7.23 -13.71
C PRO A 208 -4.36 6.23 -12.89
N VAL A 209 -4.88 5.02 -12.72
CA VAL A 209 -4.11 3.91 -12.14
C VAL A 209 -3.10 3.47 -13.20
N LEU A 210 -1.84 3.84 -13.00
CA LEU A 210 -0.75 3.56 -13.96
C LEU A 210 -0.22 2.12 -13.86
N LYS A 211 -0.44 1.44 -12.72
CA LYS A 211 0.09 0.09 -12.45
C LYS A 211 -0.95 -0.79 -11.79
N THR A 212 -1.04 -2.03 -12.28
CA THR A 212 -1.62 -3.18 -11.58
C THR A 212 -0.58 -4.29 -11.65
N PHE A 213 -0.44 -5.08 -10.58
CA PHE A 213 0.53 -6.17 -10.47
C PHE A 213 -0.22 -7.50 -10.31
N THR A 214 0.39 -8.61 -10.71
CA THR A 214 -0.19 -9.95 -10.60
C THR A 214 0.85 -10.93 -10.05
N PRO A 215 0.82 -11.21 -8.73
CA PRO A 215 1.66 -12.22 -8.10
C PRO A 215 1.41 -13.67 -8.48
N GLY A 216 2.52 -14.41 -8.45
CA GLY A 216 2.63 -15.82 -8.07
C GLY A 216 3.63 -15.95 -6.92
N ASP A 217 3.93 -17.17 -6.48
CA ASP A 217 4.69 -17.43 -5.27
C ASP A 217 6.12 -16.90 -5.35
N ILE A 218 6.43 -15.94 -4.48
CA ILE A 218 7.82 -15.55 -4.19
C ILE A 218 8.30 -16.55 -3.16
N ASN A 219 8.77 -17.69 -3.66
CA ASN A 219 9.50 -18.65 -2.86
C ASN A 219 10.89 -18.05 -2.60
N ASN A 220 11.24 -17.95 -1.31
CA ASN A 220 12.64 -17.87 -0.89
C ASN A 220 13.38 -19.15 -1.31
#